data_AF-A0A942TLB1-F1
#
_entry.id   AF-A0A942TLB1-F1
#
_cell.length_a   1.000
_cell.length_b   1.000
_cell.length_c   1.000
_cell.angle_alpha   90.00
_cell.angle_beta   90.00
_cell.angle_gamma   90.00
#
_symmetry.space_group_name_H-M   'P 1'
#
loop_
_entity.id
_entity.type
_entity.pdbx_description
1 polymer ?
#
loop_
_entity_poly.entity_id
_entity_poly.type
_entity_poly.pdbx_seq_one_letter_code
_entity_poly.pdbx_strand_id
1 'polypeptide(L)'
;MIYEAEEAQLSGLTVEKKLSGFSGNGYVTGFTNDTGSVTFTVEVSSTALYKLTVGYATPYGYKKSNLLVNGVGQGEVEFVEVPGFAEAPAGSILLNEGSNTITLEKGWGWYVIDYIKIEPTENPDQHQVVKELINPNATKEAVSLLSFLVDHYGKNILSGQQVYPNDNLIDVQFIYQQTGKKPAVLGLDFIDNSPSRVERGTSADEVKVAIDWWNNEGGIAAFTWHWNAPKDLIDQPGKEWWRGFYTDSTTFDLQYALNHPDSEDYQLLFRDIDAISAELKKLQDANVPVLWRPLHEAEGGWFWWGAKGPEPAKELWKIMYDRMTNYHKLNNLIWVWNSVSPEWYPGDEYVDIVSYDSYPGNYNYAPISNYFERLVELVDNKKLIAMAENGPIPDPDLLPLYHANWSWFSTWNGSVLRDQNTIDHLKKVYSHDYVLTLDELPNLKTYLSDSVSTQFTQLDDSINRFSADGQLGKPIVSQLSNDLRQAEKHFQKGQFKQAIKKLEDIKKSLDNPGQQKNIEHDAKRFLKVNTNVLILSLKE
;
A
#
# COMPACT_ATOMS: atom_id res chain seq x y z
N MET A 1 -12.77 21.13 18.58
CA MET A 1 -12.26 22.17 19.49
C MET A 1 -11.19 22.95 18.73
N ILE A 2 -11.24 24.28 18.78
CA ILE A 2 -10.27 25.17 18.11
C ILE A 2 -9.32 25.74 19.17
N TYR A 3 -8.03 25.78 18.85
CA TYR A 3 -6.97 26.39 19.65
C TYR A 3 -6.24 27.41 18.79
N GLU A 4 -6.33 28.69 19.16
CA GLU A 4 -5.77 29.81 18.40
C GLU A 4 -4.23 29.84 18.53
N ALA A 5 -3.52 30.06 17.43
CA ALA A 5 -2.06 29.97 17.40
C ALA A 5 -1.38 31.09 18.19
N GLU A 6 -2.00 32.28 18.26
CA GLU A 6 -1.49 33.41 19.03
C GLU A 6 -1.56 33.21 20.55
N GLU A 7 -2.31 32.22 21.02
CA GLU A 7 -2.39 31.83 22.44
C GLU A 7 -1.45 30.67 22.79
N ALA A 8 -0.83 30.06 21.78
CA ALA A 8 0.08 28.93 21.93
C ALA A 8 1.50 29.36 22.38
N GLN A 9 2.32 28.39 22.79
CA GLN A 9 3.72 28.65 23.11
C GLN A 9 4.53 28.82 21.82
N LEU A 10 5.22 29.96 21.68
CA LEU A 10 6.00 30.31 20.49
C LEU A 10 7.52 30.22 20.76
N SER A 11 8.25 29.59 19.85
CA SER A 11 9.72 29.59 19.83
C SER A 11 10.21 30.22 18.53
N GLY A 12 10.83 31.40 18.62
CA GLY A 12 11.38 32.10 17.44
C GLY A 12 10.35 32.60 16.43
N LEU A 13 9.07 32.61 16.80
CA LEU A 13 7.94 33.07 15.99
C LEU A 13 7.29 34.33 16.59
N THR A 14 6.47 35.02 15.81
CA THR A 14 5.75 36.23 16.24
C THR A 14 4.29 36.21 15.82
N VAL A 15 3.45 36.93 16.57
CA VAL A 15 2.03 37.13 16.23
C VAL A 15 1.88 38.37 15.35
N GLU A 16 1.10 38.26 14.28
CA GLU A 16 0.71 39.38 13.41
C GLU A 16 -0.80 39.44 13.17
N LYS A 17 -1.26 40.58 12.62
CA LYS A 17 -2.68 40.85 12.28
C LYS A 17 -2.85 41.54 10.93
N LYS A 18 -1.85 41.40 10.04
CA LYS A 18 -1.79 42.16 8.78
C LYS A 18 -2.66 41.57 7.70
N LEU A 19 -2.69 40.24 7.59
CA LEU A 19 -3.61 39.54 6.70
C LEU A 19 -5.05 39.65 7.22
N SER A 20 -6.03 39.64 6.33
CA SER A 20 -7.45 39.57 6.69
C SER A 20 -7.95 38.13 6.65
N GLY A 21 -8.90 37.79 7.54
CA GLY A 21 -9.60 36.49 7.51
C GLY A 21 -9.06 35.45 8.49
N PHE A 22 -8.16 35.83 9.41
CA PHE A 22 -7.72 35.00 10.54
C PHE A 22 -8.81 34.86 11.62
N SER A 23 -8.78 33.80 12.41
CA SER A 23 -9.63 33.60 13.60
C SER A 23 -9.05 34.24 14.86
N GLY A 24 -9.84 34.33 15.92
CA GLY A 24 -9.39 34.93 17.17
C GLY A 24 -8.88 36.37 17.03
N ASN A 25 -7.65 36.60 17.47
CA ASN A 25 -6.99 37.88 17.63
C ASN A 25 -5.76 38.07 16.74
N GLY A 26 -5.29 37.06 16.00
CA GLY A 26 -4.15 37.16 15.11
C GLY A 26 -3.79 35.83 14.47
N TYR A 27 -2.57 35.73 13.97
CA TYR A 27 -1.98 34.48 13.48
C TYR A 27 -0.48 34.48 13.77
N VAL A 28 0.14 33.30 13.75
CA VAL A 28 1.57 33.11 13.97
C VAL A 28 2.32 33.06 12.65
N THR A 29 3.42 33.82 12.57
CA THR A 29 4.34 33.88 11.43
C THR A 29 5.79 33.83 11.89
N GLY A 30 6.74 33.92 10.95
CA GLY A 30 8.18 33.93 11.24
C GLY A 30 8.84 32.55 11.13
N PHE A 31 8.18 31.59 10.46
CA PHE A 31 8.76 30.29 10.09
C PHE A 31 9.86 30.45 9.02
N THR A 32 10.93 31.18 9.32
CA THR A 32 12.08 31.41 8.44
C THR A 32 13.38 30.84 9.02
N ASN A 33 13.44 30.65 10.35
CA ASN A 33 14.58 30.09 11.07
C ASN A 33 14.33 28.61 11.41
N ASP A 34 15.38 27.78 11.40
CA ASP A 34 15.27 26.33 11.63
C ASP A 34 14.80 25.94 13.04
N THR A 35 14.73 26.89 13.98
CA THR A 35 14.23 26.68 15.35
C THR A 35 12.80 27.19 15.57
N GLY A 36 12.13 27.64 14.51
CA GLY A 36 10.78 28.20 14.57
C GLY A 36 9.73 27.13 14.85
N SER A 37 9.00 27.25 15.97
CA SER A 37 7.89 26.35 16.29
C SER A 37 6.76 27.01 17.07
N VAL A 38 5.54 26.48 16.87
CA VAL A 38 4.34 26.79 17.65
C VAL A 38 3.87 25.51 18.33
N THR A 39 3.69 25.54 19.65
CA THR A 39 3.30 24.39 20.47
C THR A 39 1.97 24.70 21.17
N PHE A 40 0.94 23.96 20.79
CA PHE A 40 -0.38 23.99 21.38
C PHE A 40 -0.45 23.00 22.55
N THR A 41 -0.98 23.43 23.69
CA THR A 41 -1.34 22.52 24.79
C THR A 41 -2.84 22.25 24.70
N VAL A 42 -3.21 20.98 24.57
CA VAL A 42 -4.60 20.54 24.45
C VAL A 42 -4.94 19.56 25.58
N GLU A 43 -6.17 19.64 26.08
CA GLU A 43 -6.68 18.80 27.15
C GLU A 43 -7.81 17.93 26.59
N VAL A 44 -7.72 16.61 26.79
CA VAL A 44 -8.77 15.66 26.36
C VAL A 44 -9.20 14.75 27.49
N SER A 45 -10.47 14.33 27.49
CA SER A 45 -11.07 13.58 28.60
C SER A 45 -10.80 12.07 28.58
N SER A 46 -10.20 11.55 27.52
CA SER A 46 -9.90 10.13 27.35
C SER A 46 -8.84 9.92 26.26
N THR A 47 -8.02 8.89 26.41
CA THR A 47 -7.09 8.48 25.37
C THR A 47 -7.84 8.01 24.13
N ALA A 48 -7.69 8.73 23.00
CA ALA A 48 -8.36 8.42 21.75
C ALA A 48 -7.62 9.09 20.57
N LEU A 49 -7.95 8.65 19.35
CA LEU A 49 -7.55 9.36 18.15
C LEU A 49 -8.45 10.61 17.97
N TYR A 50 -7.85 11.68 17.46
CA TYR A 50 -8.52 12.91 17.06
C TYR A 50 -8.09 13.30 15.66
N LYS A 51 -9.02 13.73 14.80
CA LYS A 51 -8.68 14.38 13.54
C LYS A 51 -8.06 15.74 13.85
N LEU A 52 -6.89 16.02 13.27
CA LEU A 52 -6.23 17.31 13.33
C LEU A 52 -6.43 18.07 12.02
N THR A 53 -6.84 19.32 12.13
CA THR A 53 -6.90 20.28 11.03
C THR A 53 -6.10 21.52 11.41
N VAL A 54 -5.32 22.05 10.46
CA VAL A 54 -4.51 23.25 10.66
C VAL A 54 -5.13 24.38 9.85
N GLY A 55 -5.51 25.47 10.51
CA GLY A 55 -5.83 26.74 9.86
C GLY A 55 -4.53 27.42 9.45
N TYR A 56 -4.36 27.72 8.17
CA TYR A 56 -3.10 28.22 7.61
C TYR A 56 -3.32 29.22 6.48
N ALA A 57 -2.25 29.91 6.10
CA ALA A 57 -2.15 30.55 4.79
C ALA A 57 -0.72 30.45 4.23
N THR A 58 -0.58 30.23 2.91
CA THR A 58 0.73 30.27 2.22
C THR A 58 0.70 31.26 1.06
N PRO A 59 1.05 32.54 1.29
CA PRO A 59 1.11 33.51 0.19
C PRO A 59 2.34 33.31 -0.73
N TYR A 60 3.11 32.24 -0.52
CA TYR A 60 4.39 32.00 -1.18
C TYR A 60 4.44 30.65 -1.91
N GLY A 61 3.28 30.09 -2.28
CA GLY A 61 3.18 28.78 -2.92
C GLY A 61 3.13 27.61 -1.92
N TYR A 62 3.05 26.39 -2.45
CA TYR A 62 3.02 25.14 -1.68
C TYR A 62 4.13 25.05 -0.61
N LYS A 63 3.80 24.57 0.59
CA LYS A 63 4.72 24.38 1.72
C LYS A 63 4.42 23.12 2.51
N LYS A 64 5.35 22.76 3.40
CA LYS A 64 5.22 21.69 4.38
C LYS A 64 5.68 22.15 5.76
N SER A 65 5.01 21.66 6.81
CA SER A 65 5.40 21.85 8.22
C SER A 65 5.58 20.49 8.89
N ASN A 66 6.58 20.34 9.76
CA ASN A 66 6.72 19.11 10.54
C ASN A 66 5.72 19.11 11.70
N LEU A 67 5.04 17.99 11.90
CA LEU A 67 4.10 17.79 13.00
C LEU A 67 4.72 16.90 14.07
N LEU A 68 4.63 17.31 15.33
CA LEU A 68 4.95 16.48 16.48
C LEU A 68 3.75 16.43 17.43
N VAL A 69 3.50 15.26 18.01
CA VAL A 69 2.51 15.04 19.07
C VAL A 69 3.22 14.47 20.28
N ASN A 70 3.13 15.14 21.42
CA ASN A 70 3.86 14.79 22.65
C ASN A 70 5.37 14.62 22.43
N GLY A 71 5.94 15.44 21.53
CA GLY A 71 7.36 15.39 21.16
C GLY A 71 7.74 14.27 20.17
N VAL A 72 6.78 13.45 19.73
CA VAL A 72 6.99 12.40 18.73
C VAL A 72 6.59 12.92 17.36
N GLY A 73 7.52 12.89 16.40
CA GLY A 73 7.25 13.24 15.00
C GLY A 73 6.11 12.41 14.43
N GLN A 74 5.20 13.05 13.71
CA GLN A 74 4.05 12.43 13.01
C GLN A 74 4.17 12.54 11.49
N GLY A 75 5.24 13.15 10.98
CA GLY A 75 5.45 13.43 9.56
C GLY A 75 5.24 14.91 9.25
N GLU A 76 4.82 15.19 8.01
CA GLU A 76 4.63 16.54 7.48
C GLU A 76 3.15 16.84 7.23
N VAL A 77 2.73 18.08 7.50
CA VAL A 77 1.45 18.66 7.07
C VAL A 77 1.70 19.48 5.81
N GLU A 78 0.91 19.22 4.78
CA GLU A 78 1.03 19.90 3.48
C GLU A 78 0.08 21.09 3.39
N PHE A 79 0.60 22.20 2.88
CA PHE A 79 -0.12 23.45 2.71
C PHE A 79 -0.12 23.84 1.25
N VAL A 80 -1.30 23.79 0.61
CA VAL A 80 -1.50 24.19 -0.79
C VAL A 80 -1.58 25.70 -0.88
N GLU A 81 -1.12 26.28 -1.99
CA GLU A 81 -1.22 27.73 -2.20
C GLU A 81 -2.68 28.18 -2.20
N VAL A 82 -2.99 29.17 -1.36
CA VAL A 82 -4.33 29.74 -1.23
C VAL A 82 -4.26 31.27 -1.15
N PRO A 83 -5.22 32.00 -1.74
CA PRO A 83 -5.22 33.48 -1.75
C PRO A 83 -5.50 34.12 -0.38
N GLY A 84 -5.76 33.33 0.66
CA GLY A 84 -6.11 33.77 2.01
C GLY A 84 -5.90 32.64 3.02
N PHE A 85 -6.75 32.55 4.04
CA PHE A 85 -6.73 31.44 4.99
C PHE A 85 -7.54 30.25 4.49
N ALA A 86 -7.04 29.05 4.77
CA ALA A 86 -7.70 27.78 4.47
C ALA A 86 -7.42 26.77 5.59
N GLU A 87 -8.10 25.63 5.53
CA GLU A 87 -7.86 24.50 6.41
C GLU A 87 -7.10 23.40 5.65
N ALA A 88 -6.06 22.86 6.28
CA ALA A 88 -5.34 21.69 5.79
C ALA A 88 -5.57 20.51 6.74
N PRO A 89 -5.96 19.33 6.22
CA PRO A 89 -6.02 18.12 7.04
C PRO A 89 -4.59 17.71 7.44
N ALA A 90 -4.40 17.35 8.70
CA ALA A 90 -3.13 16.87 9.25
C ALA A 90 -3.22 15.42 9.76
N GLY A 91 -4.26 14.69 9.36
CA GLY A 91 -4.52 13.30 9.72
C GLY A 91 -5.03 13.11 11.14
N SER A 92 -5.15 11.84 11.56
CA SER A 92 -5.47 11.49 12.95
C SER A 92 -4.25 11.46 13.85
N ILE A 93 -4.39 12.02 15.05
CA ILE A 93 -3.37 12.06 16.11
C ILE A 93 -3.87 11.36 17.38
N LEU A 94 -3.01 10.57 18.02
CA LEU A 94 -3.33 9.93 19.31
C LEU A 94 -3.07 10.92 20.45
N LEU A 95 -4.12 11.28 21.18
CA LEU A 95 -4.03 12.11 22.38
C LEU A 95 -4.34 11.25 23.60
N ASN A 96 -3.52 11.38 24.65
CA ASN A 96 -3.71 10.69 25.93
C ASN A 96 -4.71 11.44 26.81
N GLU A 97 -5.40 10.77 27.73
CA GLU A 97 -6.20 11.44 28.74
C GLU A 97 -5.38 12.52 29.48
N GLY A 98 -5.95 13.74 29.58
CA GLY A 98 -5.31 14.91 30.16
C GLY A 98 -4.53 15.74 29.13
N SER A 99 -3.38 16.25 29.57
CA SER A 99 -2.59 17.26 28.84
C SER A 99 -1.73 16.64 27.76
N ASN A 100 -1.78 17.20 26.55
CA ASN A 100 -0.97 16.82 25.41
C ASN A 100 -0.39 18.05 24.72
N THR A 101 0.71 17.85 23.98
CA THR A 101 1.29 18.88 23.12
C THR A 101 1.15 18.52 21.65
N ILE A 102 0.78 19.52 20.83
CA ILE A 102 0.78 19.44 19.37
C ILE A 102 1.71 20.55 18.89
N THR A 103 2.78 20.20 18.19
CA THR A 103 3.80 21.16 17.74
C THR A 103 3.88 21.17 16.23
N LEU A 104 3.83 22.37 15.64
CA LEU A 104 4.18 22.60 14.24
C LEU A 104 5.54 23.30 14.19
N GLU A 105 6.52 22.63 13.59
CA GLU A 105 7.85 23.19 13.34
C GLU A 105 7.97 23.66 11.89
N LYS A 106 8.98 24.50 11.62
CA LYS A 106 9.22 25.17 10.34
C LYS A 106 9.02 24.31 9.09
N GLY A 107 9.49 23.06 9.04
CA GLY A 107 9.55 22.31 7.78
C GLY A 107 10.19 23.16 6.65
N TRP A 108 9.43 23.44 5.59
CA TRP A 108 9.86 24.31 4.48
C TRP A 108 9.82 25.81 4.81
N GLY A 109 9.04 26.20 5.81
CA GLY A 109 8.87 27.58 6.27
C GLY A 109 8.03 28.44 5.34
N TRP A 110 8.02 29.75 5.56
CA TRP A 110 7.31 30.72 4.71
C TRP A 110 5.81 30.41 4.55
N TYR A 111 5.14 30.18 5.69
CA TYR A 111 3.69 30.08 5.82
C TYR A 111 3.28 30.73 7.15
N VAL A 112 1.98 30.85 7.38
CA VAL A 112 1.41 31.31 8.65
C VAL A 112 0.41 30.29 9.19
N ILE A 113 0.29 30.23 10.51
CA ILE A 113 -0.63 29.33 11.22
C ILE A 113 -1.62 30.19 12.00
N ASP A 114 -2.91 29.95 11.77
CA ASP A 114 -4.04 30.65 12.39
C ASP A 114 -4.48 29.91 13.66
N TYR A 115 -4.83 28.64 13.52
CA TYR A 115 -5.28 27.79 14.62
C TYR A 115 -5.01 26.32 14.33
N ILE A 116 -5.19 25.47 15.33
CA ILE A 116 -5.48 24.06 15.13
C ILE A 116 -6.90 23.73 15.56
N LYS A 117 -7.51 22.77 14.88
CA LYS A 117 -8.81 22.20 15.22
C LYS A 117 -8.64 20.70 15.43
N ILE A 118 -9.07 20.23 16.60
CA ILE A 118 -9.12 18.80 16.93
C ILE A 118 -10.56 18.33 17.08
N GLU A 119 -10.88 17.17 16.52
CA GLU A 119 -12.22 16.59 16.56
C GLU A 119 -12.09 15.10 16.91
N PRO A 120 -12.89 14.56 17.86
CA PRO A 120 -12.86 13.12 18.13
C PRO A 120 -13.10 12.35 16.85
N THR A 121 -12.29 11.34 16.57
CA THR A 121 -12.59 10.41 15.48
C THR A 121 -13.41 9.24 16.00
N GLU A 122 -14.35 8.79 15.17
CA GLU A 122 -14.92 7.47 15.33
C GLU A 122 -13.88 6.42 14.87
N ASN A 123 -14.08 5.16 15.25
CA ASN A 123 -13.26 4.09 14.69
C ASN A 123 -13.47 4.07 13.17
N PRO A 124 -12.40 3.91 12.37
CA PRO A 124 -12.53 3.87 10.93
C PRO A 124 -13.40 2.69 10.48
N ASP A 125 -14.11 2.87 9.37
CA ASP A 125 -14.88 1.81 8.74
C ASP A 125 -13.96 0.63 8.38
N GLN A 126 -14.50 -0.59 8.49
CA GLN A 126 -13.79 -1.77 8.04
C GLN A 126 -13.51 -1.66 6.53
N HIS A 127 -12.26 -1.96 6.14
CA HIS A 127 -11.84 -1.97 4.74
C HIS A 127 -12.75 -2.85 3.86
N GLN A 128 -13.15 -2.33 2.71
CA GLN A 128 -14.07 -3.00 1.77
C GLN A 128 -13.33 -3.57 0.55
N VAL A 129 -12.12 -4.09 0.80
CA VAL A 129 -11.27 -4.65 -0.26
C VAL A 129 -11.75 -6.04 -0.66
N VAL A 130 -11.92 -6.25 -1.96
CA VAL A 130 -12.32 -7.54 -2.53
C VAL A 130 -11.12 -8.31 -3.07
N LYS A 131 -11.24 -9.64 -3.17
CA LYS A 131 -10.20 -10.54 -3.68
C LYS A 131 -10.24 -10.66 -5.22
N GLU A 132 -10.41 -9.53 -5.89
CA GLU A 132 -10.54 -9.46 -7.35
C GLU A 132 -9.50 -8.49 -7.90
N LEU A 133 -8.72 -8.96 -8.88
CA LEU A 133 -7.78 -8.13 -9.64
C LEU A 133 -8.52 -7.45 -10.80
N ILE A 134 -8.07 -6.26 -11.18
CA ILE A 134 -8.62 -5.51 -12.33
C ILE A 134 -8.48 -6.27 -13.64
N ASN A 135 -7.49 -7.17 -13.74
CA ASN A 135 -7.33 -8.06 -14.88
C ASN A 135 -8.17 -9.35 -14.69
N PRO A 136 -9.26 -9.56 -15.44
CA PRO A 136 -10.10 -10.74 -15.30
C PRO A 136 -9.42 -12.04 -15.76
N ASN A 137 -8.26 -11.94 -16.42
CA ASN A 137 -7.47 -13.10 -16.85
C ASN A 137 -6.25 -13.33 -15.95
N ALA A 138 -6.20 -12.72 -14.77
CA ALA A 138 -5.09 -12.84 -13.83
C ALA A 138 -4.73 -14.32 -13.56
N THR A 139 -3.43 -14.59 -13.42
CA THR A 139 -2.98 -15.95 -13.09
C THR A 139 -3.45 -16.33 -11.69
N LYS A 140 -3.62 -17.64 -11.46
CA LYS A 140 -4.01 -18.15 -10.13
C LYS A 140 -3.02 -17.73 -9.04
N GLU A 141 -1.73 -17.59 -9.36
CA GLU A 141 -0.71 -17.14 -8.42
C GLU A 141 -0.89 -15.66 -8.05
N ALA A 142 -1.28 -14.81 -9.00
CA ALA A 142 -1.56 -13.40 -8.74
C ALA A 142 -2.84 -13.24 -7.89
N VAL A 143 -3.90 -13.99 -8.21
CA VAL A 143 -5.13 -14.03 -7.39
C VAL A 143 -4.84 -14.57 -5.99
N SER A 144 -3.98 -15.59 -5.87
CA SER A 144 -3.57 -16.17 -4.59
C SER A 144 -2.80 -15.18 -3.73
N LEU A 145 -1.85 -14.45 -4.33
CA LEU A 145 -1.11 -13.39 -3.66
C LEU A 145 -2.05 -12.26 -3.20
N LEU A 146 -2.90 -11.73 -4.09
CA LEU A 146 -3.87 -10.70 -3.71
C LEU A 146 -4.77 -11.17 -2.56
N SER A 147 -5.30 -12.39 -2.65
CA SER A 147 -6.18 -12.94 -1.61
C SER A 147 -5.51 -13.02 -0.25
N PHE A 148 -4.24 -13.44 -0.21
CA PHE A 148 -3.43 -13.43 1.01
C PHE A 148 -3.27 -12.00 1.56
N LEU A 149 -2.93 -11.03 0.71
CA LEU A 149 -2.79 -9.64 1.13
C LEU A 149 -4.10 -9.09 1.71
N VAL A 150 -5.24 -9.38 1.07
CA VAL A 150 -6.58 -8.98 1.54
C VAL A 150 -6.94 -9.65 2.88
N ASP A 151 -6.63 -10.94 3.05
CA ASP A 151 -6.94 -11.66 4.29
C ASP A 151 -6.13 -11.15 5.50
N HIS A 152 -4.94 -10.59 5.25
CA HIS A 152 -4.07 -9.99 6.26
C HIS A 152 -4.19 -8.47 6.40
N TYR A 153 -4.93 -7.81 5.50
CA TYR A 153 -5.09 -6.35 5.50
C TYR A 153 -5.75 -5.86 6.80
N GLY A 154 -5.05 -4.98 7.52
CA GLY A 154 -5.45 -4.48 8.84
C GLY A 154 -5.21 -5.43 10.02
N LYS A 155 -4.67 -6.63 9.78
CA LYS A 155 -4.28 -7.59 10.83
C LYS A 155 -2.77 -7.67 11.01
N ASN A 156 -2.03 -7.52 9.91
CA ASN A 156 -0.58 -7.57 9.88
C ASN A 156 -0.04 -6.59 8.83
N ILE A 157 1.22 -6.22 8.97
CA ILE A 157 2.04 -5.60 7.93
C ILE A 157 3.11 -6.59 7.49
N LEU A 158 3.31 -6.75 6.18
CA LEU A 158 4.40 -7.59 5.67
C LEU A 158 5.71 -6.80 5.68
N SER A 159 6.78 -7.44 6.13
CA SER A 159 8.13 -6.87 6.06
C SER A 159 8.68 -6.89 4.64
N GLY A 160 9.35 -5.82 4.22
CA GLY A 160 9.95 -5.75 2.89
C GLY A 160 11.24 -4.96 2.82
N GLN A 161 12.05 -5.29 1.82
CA GLN A 161 13.36 -4.70 1.58
C GLN A 161 13.63 -4.57 0.08
N GLN A 162 14.01 -3.37 -0.36
CA GLN A 162 14.57 -3.14 -1.69
C GLN A 162 16.03 -3.61 -1.74
N VAL A 163 16.47 -4.22 -2.85
CA VAL A 163 17.87 -4.59 -3.10
C VAL A 163 18.41 -3.96 -4.38
N TYR A 164 19.74 -3.96 -4.57
CA TYR A 164 20.36 -3.54 -5.83
C TYR A 164 20.55 -4.73 -6.80
N PRO A 165 20.55 -4.47 -8.13
CA PRO A 165 20.97 -5.45 -9.13
C PRO A 165 22.37 -6.03 -8.79
N ASN A 166 22.54 -7.35 -8.96
CA ASN A 166 23.83 -8.03 -8.84
C ASN A 166 24.57 -7.87 -7.48
N ASP A 167 23.90 -7.47 -6.41
CA ASP A 167 24.53 -7.22 -5.09
C ASP A 167 24.54 -8.45 -4.16
N ASN A 168 24.01 -9.58 -4.63
CA ASN A 168 23.84 -10.82 -3.89
C ASN A 168 23.01 -10.66 -2.60
N LEU A 169 21.99 -9.80 -2.62
CA LEU A 169 21.04 -9.56 -1.53
C LEU A 169 21.72 -9.07 -0.24
N ILE A 170 22.69 -8.17 -0.34
CA ILE A 170 23.52 -7.76 0.81
C ILE A 170 22.69 -7.14 1.95
N ASP A 171 21.62 -6.43 1.64
CA ASP A 171 20.73 -5.82 2.63
C ASP A 171 19.83 -6.85 3.32
N VAL A 172 19.33 -7.85 2.57
CA VAL A 172 18.63 -9.00 3.17
C VAL A 172 19.55 -9.78 4.11
N GLN A 173 20.80 -10.02 3.71
CA GLN A 173 21.79 -10.68 4.56
C GLN A 173 22.08 -9.87 5.83
N PHE A 174 22.18 -8.54 5.71
CA PHE A 174 22.38 -7.67 6.86
C PHE A 174 21.21 -7.79 7.85
N ILE A 175 19.96 -7.69 7.37
CA ILE A 175 18.75 -7.85 8.20
C ILE A 175 18.78 -9.22 8.90
N TYR A 176 19.07 -10.29 8.17
CA TYR A 176 19.14 -11.64 8.73
C TYR A 176 20.23 -11.76 9.81
N GLN A 177 21.40 -11.16 9.61
CA GLN A 177 22.48 -11.15 10.62
C GLN A 177 22.09 -10.39 11.89
N GLN A 178 21.31 -9.31 11.77
CA GLN A 178 20.91 -8.50 12.93
C GLN A 178 19.69 -9.05 13.67
N THR A 179 18.76 -9.68 12.95
CA THR A 179 17.42 -10.01 13.45
C THR A 179 17.13 -11.51 13.50
N GLY A 180 17.87 -12.33 12.75
CA GLY A 180 17.57 -13.75 12.55
C GLY A 180 16.41 -14.01 11.58
N LYS A 181 15.87 -12.97 10.94
CA LYS A 181 14.68 -13.03 10.07
C LYS A 181 14.97 -12.44 8.69
N LYS A 182 14.21 -12.86 7.67
CA LYS A 182 14.26 -12.30 6.31
C LYS A 182 12.96 -11.55 6.01
N PRO A 183 12.99 -10.49 5.18
CA PRO A 183 11.78 -9.80 4.75
C PRO A 183 10.84 -10.73 3.97
N ALA A 184 9.53 -10.54 4.09
CA ALA A 184 8.53 -11.27 3.30
C ALA A 184 8.49 -10.82 1.82
N VAL A 185 8.63 -9.52 1.58
CA VAL A 185 8.59 -8.87 0.26
C VAL A 185 10.00 -8.46 -0.17
N LEU A 186 10.42 -8.86 -1.37
CA LEU A 186 11.67 -8.42 -1.97
C LEU A 186 11.38 -7.40 -3.06
N GLY A 187 11.83 -6.17 -2.85
CA GLY A 187 11.76 -5.08 -3.82
C GLY A 187 12.94 -5.14 -4.80
N LEU A 188 12.62 -5.14 -6.09
CA LEU A 188 13.55 -5.25 -7.21
C LEU A 188 13.28 -4.12 -8.22
N ASP A 189 14.17 -3.95 -9.19
CA ASP A 189 14.08 -2.86 -10.17
C ASP A 189 14.39 -3.36 -11.59
N PHE A 190 13.73 -2.80 -12.60
CA PHE A 190 14.08 -3.02 -14.01
C PHE A 190 14.94 -1.90 -14.61
N ILE A 191 15.48 -1.00 -13.78
CA ILE A 191 16.35 0.10 -14.19
C ILE A 191 17.41 -0.33 -15.22
N ASP A 192 18.15 -1.40 -14.93
CA ASP A 192 19.26 -1.91 -15.75
C ASP A 192 18.79 -2.66 -17.00
N ASN A 193 17.49 -2.95 -17.12
CA ASN A 193 16.84 -3.50 -18.31
C ASN A 193 16.31 -2.43 -19.28
N SER A 194 16.31 -1.15 -18.89
CA SER A 194 15.92 -0.05 -19.78
C SER A 194 16.83 -0.05 -21.02
N PRO A 195 16.29 -0.10 -22.26
CA PRO A 195 17.11 -0.20 -23.47
C PRO A 195 18.23 0.85 -23.58
N SER A 196 17.97 2.10 -23.18
CA SER A 196 18.97 3.17 -23.19
C SER A 196 20.17 2.91 -22.26
N ARG A 197 20.00 2.10 -21.20
CA ARG A 197 21.07 1.67 -20.29
C ARG A 197 21.74 0.40 -20.82
N VAL A 198 20.98 -0.54 -21.37
CA VAL A 198 21.49 -1.75 -22.00
C VAL A 198 22.43 -1.41 -23.17
N GLU A 199 22.08 -0.41 -23.99
CA GLU A 199 22.94 0.16 -25.05
C GLU A 199 24.31 0.64 -24.53
N ARG A 200 24.40 0.93 -23.22
CA ARG A 200 25.60 1.39 -22.52
C ARG A 200 26.24 0.31 -21.63
N GLY A 201 25.77 -0.93 -21.74
CA GLY A 201 26.40 -2.12 -21.17
C GLY A 201 25.92 -2.53 -19.78
N THR A 202 24.75 -2.06 -19.33
CA THR A 202 24.16 -2.58 -18.08
C THR A 202 23.66 -4.01 -18.23
N SER A 203 23.58 -4.72 -17.11
CA SER A 203 23.05 -6.08 -17.04
C SER A 203 22.34 -6.29 -15.71
N ALA A 204 21.19 -6.94 -15.76
CA ALA A 204 20.32 -7.22 -14.62
C ALA A 204 20.21 -8.73 -14.37
N ASP A 205 20.17 -9.15 -13.10
CA ASP A 205 19.93 -10.53 -12.66
C ASP A 205 18.62 -10.69 -11.85
N GLU A 206 17.86 -9.61 -11.70
CA GLU A 206 16.70 -9.49 -10.84
C GLU A 206 15.58 -10.47 -11.20
N VAL A 207 15.39 -10.80 -12.48
CA VAL A 207 14.42 -11.82 -12.90
C VAL A 207 14.76 -13.19 -12.29
N LYS A 208 16.05 -13.57 -12.31
CA LYS A 208 16.50 -14.82 -11.70
C LYS A 208 16.34 -14.78 -10.19
N VAL A 209 16.67 -13.65 -9.57
CA VAL A 209 16.52 -13.42 -8.12
C VAL A 209 15.05 -13.54 -7.71
N ALA A 210 14.12 -12.91 -8.43
CA ALA A 210 12.68 -13.00 -8.16
C ALA A 210 12.15 -14.42 -8.30
N ILE A 211 12.58 -15.15 -9.32
CA ILE A 211 12.22 -16.57 -9.51
C ILE A 211 12.68 -17.41 -8.34
N ASP A 212 13.92 -17.23 -7.88
CA ASP A 212 14.49 -17.95 -6.74
C ASP A 212 13.75 -17.61 -5.43
N TRP A 213 13.51 -16.31 -5.20
CA TRP A 213 12.81 -15.81 -4.01
C TRP A 213 11.39 -16.38 -3.91
N TRP A 214 10.63 -16.36 -5.00
CA TRP A 214 9.28 -16.92 -5.03
C TRP A 214 9.30 -18.45 -4.98
N ASN A 215 10.15 -19.11 -5.78
CA ASN A 215 10.02 -20.54 -5.96
C ASN A 215 10.68 -21.38 -4.87
N ASN A 216 11.79 -20.91 -4.32
CA ASN A 216 12.65 -21.67 -3.41
C ASN A 216 12.61 -21.12 -1.98
N GLU A 217 12.48 -19.81 -1.80
CA GLU A 217 12.39 -19.18 -0.47
C GLU A 217 10.93 -18.99 -0.01
N GLY A 218 9.98 -18.91 -0.94
CA GLY A 218 8.55 -18.74 -0.66
C GLY A 218 8.11 -17.29 -0.42
N GLY A 219 8.97 -16.32 -0.75
CA GLY A 219 8.70 -14.89 -0.56
C GLY A 219 8.01 -14.24 -1.75
N ILE A 220 7.64 -12.96 -1.58
CA ILE A 220 6.89 -12.17 -2.56
C ILE A 220 7.85 -11.28 -3.36
N ALA A 221 7.66 -11.20 -4.68
CA ALA A 221 8.44 -10.32 -5.55
C ALA A 221 7.66 -9.03 -5.86
N ALA A 222 8.29 -7.88 -5.63
CA ALA A 222 7.82 -6.57 -6.04
C ALA A 222 8.83 -5.93 -6.99
N PHE A 223 8.36 -5.31 -8.06
CA PHE A 223 9.21 -4.62 -9.02
C PHE A 223 8.78 -3.17 -9.18
N THR A 224 9.74 -2.26 -9.05
CA THR A 224 9.66 -0.91 -9.60
C THR A 224 10.42 -0.85 -10.93
N TRP A 225 10.30 0.28 -11.63
CA TRP A 225 11.11 0.56 -12.80
C TRP A 225 11.52 2.03 -12.82
N HIS A 226 12.77 2.29 -12.45
CA HIS A 226 13.39 3.59 -12.74
C HIS A 226 13.67 3.68 -14.25
N TRP A 227 12.62 4.00 -15.00
CA TRP A 227 12.65 4.03 -16.45
C TRP A 227 13.61 5.10 -16.94
N ASN A 228 14.80 4.69 -17.37
CA ASN A 228 15.76 5.60 -17.96
C ASN A 228 15.23 6.05 -19.32
N ALA A 229 15.12 7.36 -19.56
CA ALA A 229 14.46 7.87 -20.76
C ALA A 229 15.04 7.24 -22.04
N PRO A 230 14.17 6.90 -23.03
CA PRO A 230 14.57 6.12 -24.19
C PRO A 230 15.63 6.80 -25.06
N LYS A 231 15.64 8.14 -25.08
CA LYS A 231 16.57 9.01 -25.79
C LYS A 231 16.72 10.36 -25.09
N ASP A 232 17.48 11.27 -25.71
CA ASP A 232 17.67 12.66 -25.29
C ASP A 232 18.28 12.81 -23.88
N LEU A 233 19.14 11.86 -23.52
CA LEU A 233 19.96 11.92 -22.30
C LEU A 233 20.98 13.04 -22.40
N ILE A 234 21.07 13.88 -21.36
CA ILE A 234 21.97 15.04 -21.35
C ILE A 234 23.44 14.59 -21.31
N ASP A 235 23.75 13.62 -20.46
CA ASP A 235 25.07 12.97 -20.33
C ASP A 235 26.24 13.94 -20.17
N GLN A 236 26.11 14.86 -19.20
CA GLN A 236 27.13 15.82 -18.79
C GLN A 236 27.47 15.62 -17.30
N PRO A 237 28.59 16.17 -16.77
CA PRO A 237 28.91 16.05 -15.35
C PRO A 237 27.76 16.48 -14.44
N GLY A 238 27.33 15.59 -13.54
CA GLY A 238 26.16 15.78 -12.66
C GLY A 238 24.80 15.41 -13.28
N LYS A 239 24.79 15.02 -14.55
CA LYS A 239 23.64 14.58 -15.37
C LYS A 239 24.03 13.40 -16.24
N GLU A 240 24.81 12.48 -15.65
CA GLU A 240 25.31 11.31 -16.34
C GLU A 240 24.16 10.47 -16.89
N TRP A 241 24.38 9.79 -18.03
CA TRP A 241 23.34 8.99 -18.68
C TRP A 241 22.59 8.00 -17.77
N TRP A 242 23.25 7.48 -16.74
CA TRP A 242 22.69 6.50 -15.81
C TRP A 242 21.68 7.11 -14.85
N ARG A 243 21.57 8.45 -14.81
CA ARG A 243 20.56 9.27 -14.14
C ARG A 243 19.36 9.60 -15.05
N GLY A 244 19.30 9.05 -16.26
CA GLY A 244 18.36 9.44 -17.31
C GLY A 244 16.87 9.22 -17.01
N PHE A 245 16.53 8.66 -15.85
CA PHE A 245 15.18 8.61 -15.32
C PHE A 245 14.75 9.94 -14.66
N TYR A 246 15.70 10.76 -14.18
CA TYR A 246 15.43 12.08 -13.64
C TYR A 246 15.13 13.11 -14.73
N THR A 247 14.13 13.96 -14.48
CA THR A 247 13.74 15.11 -15.30
C THR A 247 14.91 16.05 -15.59
N ASP A 248 15.85 16.20 -14.64
CA ASP A 248 16.98 17.10 -14.80
C ASP A 248 18.11 16.53 -15.70
N SER A 249 18.04 15.25 -16.06
CA SER A 249 19.10 14.48 -16.72
C SER A 249 18.70 14.01 -18.14
N THR A 250 17.50 14.38 -18.60
CA THR A 250 17.01 14.14 -19.97
C THR A 250 16.24 15.36 -20.49
N THR A 251 16.21 15.55 -21.82
CA THR A 251 15.29 16.51 -22.47
C THR A 251 14.11 15.82 -23.16
N PHE A 252 13.91 14.52 -22.93
CA PHE A 252 12.79 13.76 -23.48
C PHE A 252 11.44 14.36 -23.03
N ASP A 253 10.55 14.61 -23.99
CA ASP A 253 9.27 15.26 -23.76
C ASP A 253 8.11 14.28 -23.95
N LEU A 254 7.59 13.75 -22.84
CA LEU A 254 6.47 12.81 -22.85
C LEU A 254 5.22 13.40 -23.53
N GLN A 255 4.90 14.67 -23.28
CA GLN A 255 3.73 15.31 -23.88
C GLN A 255 3.88 15.40 -25.40
N TYR A 256 5.08 15.70 -25.89
CA TYR A 256 5.37 15.68 -27.32
C TYR A 256 5.20 14.26 -27.89
N ALA A 257 5.77 13.24 -27.24
CA ALA A 257 5.65 11.85 -27.70
C ALA A 257 4.17 11.44 -27.83
N LEU A 258 3.36 11.68 -26.80
CA LEU A 258 1.93 11.34 -26.79
C LEU A 258 1.13 12.10 -27.86
N ASN A 259 1.45 13.37 -28.10
CA ASN A 259 0.78 14.18 -29.14
C ASN A 259 1.17 13.81 -30.57
N HIS A 260 2.22 13.00 -30.76
CA HIS A 260 2.75 12.63 -32.09
C HIS A 260 2.95 11.11 -32.18
N PRO A 261 1.89 10.30 -32.30
CA PRO A 261 1.98 8.84 -32.29
C PRO A 261 2.81 8.22 -33.44
N ASP A 262 3.00 8.95 -34.53
CA ASP A 262 3.86 8.55 -35.66
C ASP A 262 5.34 8.92 -35.45
N SER A 263 5.68 9.61 -34.35
CA SER A 263 7.05 10.03 -34.04
C SER A 263 7.91 8.88 -33.53
N GLU A 264 9.22 8.99 -33.73
CA GLU A 264 10.20 8.08 -33.11
C GLU A 264 10.07 8.08 -31.58
N ASP A 265 9.84 9.23 -30.95
CA ASP A 265 9.65 9.38 -29.51
C ASP A 265 8.56 8.45 -28.97
N TYR A 266 7.40 8.42 -29.63
CA TYR A 266 6.29 7.54 -29.27
C TYR A 266 6.65 6.07 -29.49
N GLN A 267 7.28 5.73 -30.62
CA GLN A 267 7.69 4.34 -30.90
C GLN A 267 8.71 3.81 -29.89
N LEU A 268 9.61 4.68 -29.39
CA LEU A 268 10.59 4.31 -28.38
C LEU A 268 9.96 4.03 -27.01
N LEU A 269 8.82 4.66 -26.67
CA LEU A 269 8.06 4.27 -25.47
C LEU A 269 7.63 2.80 -25.56
N PHE A 270 7.11 2.37 -26.70
CA PHE A 270 6.71 0.98 -26.92
C PHE A 270 7.90 0.03 -26.97
N ARG A 271 9.04 0.42 -27.57
CA ARG A 271 10.27 -0.36 -27.53
C ARG A 271 10.65 -0.72 -26.10
N ASP A 272 10.66 0.28 -25.22
CA ASP A 272 11.07 0.11 -23.82
C ASP A 272 10.05 -0.72 -23.05
N ILE A 273 8.75 -0.42 -23.19
CA ILE A 273 7.67 -1.22 -22.58
C ILE A 273 7.74 -2.68 -23.05
N ASP A 274 7.98 -2.93 -24.33
CA ASP A 274 8.08 -4.28 -24.90
C ASP A 274 9.32 -5.03 -24.37
N ALA A 275 10.44 -4.33 -24.16
CA ALA A 275 11.64 -4.90 -23.56
C ALA A 275 11.40 -5.35 -22.10
N ILE A 276 10.77 -4.51 -21.28
CA ILE A 276 10.41 -4.87 -19.91
C ILE A 276 9.33 -5.96 -19.89
N SER A 277 8.38 -5.92 -20.83
CA SER A 277 7.37 -6.96 -20.97
C SER A 277 7.98 -8.34 -21.23
N ALA A 278 9.08 -8.41 -21.98
CA ALA A 278 9.81 -9.66 -22.22
C ALA A 278 10.46 -10.22 -20.93
N GLU A 279 10.93 -9.35 -20.02
CA GLU A 279 11.45 -9.76 -18.71
C GLU A 279 10.33 -10.23 -17.77
N LEU A 280 9.24 -9.46 -17.67
CA LEU A 280 8.04 -9.85 -16.92
C LEU A 280 7.43 -11.16 -17.44
N LYS A 281 7.52 -11.42 -18.75
CA LYS A 281 7.05 -12.67 -19.35
C LYS A 281 7.80 -13.88 -18.82
N LYS A 282 9.11 -13.77 -18.57
CA LYS A 282 9.91 -14.86 -17.96
C LYS A 282 9.42 -15.16 -16.54
N LEU A 283 9.03 -14.14 -15.77
CA LEU A 283 8.42 -14.31 -14.44
C LEU A 283 7.07 -15.02 -14.55
N GLN A 284 6.21 -14.63 -15.49
CA GLN A 284 4.94 -15.31 -15.74
C GLN A 284 5.13 -16.77 -16.11
N ASP A 285 6.07 -17.08 -17.01
CA ASP A 285 6.33 -18.44 -17.46
C ASP A 285 6.90 -19.31 -16.32
N ALA A 286 7.54 -18.69 -15.34
CA ALA A 286 7.98 -19.31 -14.09
C ALA A 286 6.89 -19.32 -12.97
N ASN A 287 5.66 -18.93 -13.29
CA ASN A 287 4.51 -18.81 -12.39
C ASN A 287 4.78 -17.90 -11.17
N VAL A 288 5.48 -16.78 -11.40
CA VAL A 288 5.77 -15.77 -10.36
C VAL A 288 4.79 -14.61 -10.51
N PRO A 289 3.92 -14.35 -9.51
CA PRO A 289 3.13 -13.12 -9.48
C PRO A 289 4.02 -11.94 -9.06
N VAL A 290 3.71 -10.75 -9.56
CA VAL A 290 4.53 -9.55 -9.37
C VAL A 290 3.67 -8.40 -8.87
N LEU A 291 4.05 -7.82 -7.72
CA LEU A 291 3.60 -6.49 -7.33
C LEU A 291 4.30 -5.48 -8.25
N TRP A 292 3.62 -5.02 -9.29
CA TRP A 292 4.18 -4.22 -10.37
C TRP A 292 3.89 -2.74 -10.16
N ARG A 293 4.93 -1.97 -9.85
CA ARG A 293 4.85 -0.54 -9.50
C ARG A 293 5.63 0.33 -10.49
N PRO A 294 5.20 0.47 -11.76
CA PRO A 294 5.86 1.36 -12.71
C PRO A 294 5.51 2.83 -12.45
N LEU A 295 6.24 3.75 -13.09
CA LEU A 295 5.93 5.19 -13.10
C LEU A 295 5.73 5.77 -11.68
N HIS A 296 6.49 5.29 -10.70
CA HIS A 296 6.35 5.68 -9.30
C HIS A 296 6.69 7.16 -9.07
N GLU A 297 6.18 7.73 -7.99
CA GLU A 297 6.41 9.12 -7.56
C GLU A 297 6.10 10.16 -8.66
N ALA A 298 5.16 9.85 -9.57
CA ALA A 298 4.86 10.71 -10.71
C ALA A 298 4.53 12.15 -10.29
N GLU A 299 3.78 12.31 -9.18
CA GLU A 299 3.35 13.62 -8.67
C GLU A 299 4.49 14.53 -8.24
N GLY A 300 5.66 13.97 -7.93
CA GLY A 300 6.85 14.72 -7.56
C GLY A 300 7.49 15.47 -8.74
N GLY A 301 7.28 15.00 -9.97
CA GLY A 301 7.80 15.61 -11.20
C GLY A 301 9.32 15.52 -11.39
N TRP A 302 10.06 14.95 -10.43
CA TRP A 302 11.51 14.74 -10.54
C TRP A 302 11.88 13.59 -11.48
N PHE A 303 10.95 12.70 -11.82
CA PHE A 303 11.10 11.72 -12.88
C PHE A 303 10.41 12.18 -14.17
N TRP A 304 10.99 11.83 -15.32
CA TRP A 304 10.56 12.40 -16.61
C TRP A 304 9.10 12.08 -16.96
N TRP A 305 8.56 10.97 -16.46
CA TRP A 305 7.15 10.59 -16.68
C TRP A 305 6.17 11.51 -15.95
N GLY A 306 6.60 12.18 -14.87
CA GLY A 306 5.81 13.18 -14.15
C GLY A 306 6.07 14.63 -14.59
N ALA A 307 7.09 14.88 -15.41
CA ALA A 307 7.58 16.24 -15.70
C ALA A 307 6.56 17.15 -16.43
N LYS A 308 5.56 16.57 -17.08
CA LYS A 308 4.54 17.28 -17.86
C LYS A 308 3.17 17.33 -17.19
N GLY A 309 3.11 17.00 -15.90
CA GLY A 309 1.89 17.03 -15.10
C GLY A 309 1.07 15.74 -15.19
N PRO A 310 -0.12 15.74 -14.56
CA PRO A 310 -0.89 14.52 -14.31
C PRO A 310 -1.43 13.84 -15.57
N GLU A 311 -1.91 14.59 -16.57
CA GLU A 311 -2.57 14.00 -17.75
C GLU A 311 -1.62 13.14 -18.60
N PRO A 312 -0.41 13.59 -18.97
CA PRO A 312 0.56 12.74 -19.67
C PRO A 312 0.96 11.49 -18.88
N ALA A 313 1.11 11.61 -17.56
CA ALA A 313 1.46 10.48 -16.69
C ALA A 313 0.34 9.42 -16.67
N LYS A 314 -0.92 9.84 -16.51
CA LYS A 314 -2.09 8.94 -16.56
C LYS A 314 -2.26 8.29 -17.93
N GLU A 315 -2.04 9.03 -19.01
CA GLU A 315 -2.07 8.47 -20.37
C GLU A 315 -0.99 7.41 -20.57
N LEU A 316 0.25 7.68 -20.13
CA LEU A 316 1.34 6.71 -20.20
C LEU A 316 1.07 5.46 -19.34
N TRP A 317 0.49 5.61 -18.15
CA TRP A 317 0.06 4.48 -17.32
C TRP A 317 -0.92 3.57 -18.06
N LYS A 318 -1.95 4.16 -18.69
CA LYS A 318 -2.97 3.41 -19.46
C LYS A 318 -2.37 2.73 -20.70
N ILE A 319 -1.46 3.42 -21.42
CA ILE A 319 -0.70 2.81 -22.52
C ILE A 319 0.09 1.60 -22.04
N MET A 320 0.79 1.72 -20.90
CA MET A 320 1.57 0.63 -20.34
C MET A 320 0.67 -0.53 -19.93
N TYR A 321 -0.45 -0.26 -19.25
CA TYR A 321 -1.44 -1.28 -18.89
C TYR A 321 -1.95 -2.03 -20.13
N ASP A 322 -2.40 -1.31 -21.15
CA ASP A 322 -2.92 -1.93 -22.37
C ASP A 322 -1.83 -2.71 -23.11
N ARG A 323 -0.60 -2.19 -23.18
CA ARG A 323 0.49 -2.88 -23.86
C ARG A 323 0.92 -4.15 -23.11
N MET A 324 1.08 -4.08 -21.79
CA MET A 324 1.54 -5.21 -20.97
C MET A 324 0.43 -6.26 -20.76
N THR A 325 -0.74 -5.84 -20.30
CA THR A 325 -1.84 -6.75 -19.95
C THR A 325 -2.65 -7.17 -21.19
N ASN A 326 -3.07 -6.22 -22.03
CA ASN A 326 -3.96 -6.53 -23.15
C ASN A 326 -3.22 -7.05 -24.39
N TYR A 327 -2.05 -6.50 -24.74
CA TYR A 327 -1.29 -6.93 -25.91
C TYR A 327 -0.34 -8.11 -25.59
N HIS A 328 0.55 -7.96 -24.60
CA HIS A 328 1.53 -9.02 -24.24
C HIS A 328 0.96 -10.16 -23.38
N LYS A 329 -0.28 -10.01 -22.89
CA LYS A 329 -0.95 -11.02 -22.04
C LYS A 329 -0.15 -11.35 -20.77
N LEU A 330 0.40 -10.31 -20.16
CA LEU A 330 0.97 -10.36 -18.82
C LEU A 330 -0.16 -10.31 -17.79
N ASN A 331 -0.51 -11.50 -17.33
CA ASN A 331 -1.60 -11.79 -16.40
C ASN A 331 -1.10 -12.06 -14.97
N ASN A 332 0.21 -12.07 -14.74
CA ASN A 332 0.82 -12.26 -13.42
C ASN A 332 1.07 -10.94 -12.66
N LEU A 333 0.68 -9.80 -13.23
CA LEU A 333 0.92 -8.48 -12.67
C LEU A 333 -0.23 -8.04 -11.76
N ILE A 334 0.11 -7.50 -10.59
CA ILE A 334 -0.78 -6.77 -9.68
C ILE A 334 -0.32 -5.31 -9.71
N TRP A 335 -1.13 -4.42 -10.27
CA TRP A 335 -0.75 -3.04 -10.59
C TRP A 335 -0.80 -2.13 -9.35
N VAL A 336 0.35 -1.59 -8.97
CA VAL A 336 0.54 -0.75 -7.78
C VAL A 336 0.77 0.70 -8.20
N TRP A 337 -0.18 1.59 -7.93
CA TRP A 337 -0.07 3.03 -8.21
C TRP A 337 0.57 3.79 -7.05
N ASN A 338 1.43 4.77 -7.34
CA ASN A 338 2.15 5.53 -6.32
C ASN A 338 1.95 7.05 -6.47
N SER A 339 0.90 7.55 -5.83
CA SER A 339 0.63 8.97 -5.59
C SER A 339 -0.61 9.08 -4.71
N VAL A 340 -0.61 10.04 -3.79
CA VAL A 340 -1.76 10.33 -2.91
C VAL A 340 -2.71 11.38 -3.50
N SER A 341 -2.37 11.97 -4.65
CA SER A 341 -3.14 13.04 -5.28
C SER A 341 -4.22 12.50 -6.23
N PRO A 342 -5.51 12.87 -6.03
CA PRO A 342 -6.58 12.50 -6.93
C PRO A 342 -6.38 12.97 -8.39
N GLU A 343 -5.65 14.06 -8.60
CA GLU A 343 -5.39 14.59 -9.95
C GLU A 343 -4.53 13.64 -10.79
N TRP A 344 -3.66 12.87 -10.13
CA TRP A 344 -2.72 11.95 -10.74
C TRP A 344 -3.25 10.52 -10.85
N TYR A 345 -4.36 10.20 -10.19
CA TYR A 345 -4.90 8.84 -10.14
C TYR A 345 -5.40 8.35 -11.52
N PRO A 346 -4.89 7.23 -12.06
CA PRO A 346 -5.27 6.75 -13.39
C PRO A 346 -6.72 6.25 -13.52
N GLY A 347 -7.34 5.83 -12.41
CA GLY A 347 -8.69 5.26 -12.34
C GLY A 347 -8.72 3.84 -11.76
N ASP A 348 -9.86 3.47 -11.16
CA ASP A 348 -10.05 2.19 -10.47
C ASP A 348 -9.86 0.97 -11.38
N GLU A 349 -10.12 1.13 -12.67
CA GLU A 349 -10.02 0.09 -13.70
C GLU A 349 -8.57 -0.20 -14.15
N TYR A 350 -7.60 0.61 -13.71
CA TYR A 350 -6.19 0.48 -14.07
C TYR A 350 -5.25 0.26 -12.88
N VAL A 351 -5.78 0.13 -11.66
CA VAL A 351 -4.99 0.03 -10.42
C VAL A 351 -5.55 -1.06 -9.51
N ASP A 352 -4.72 -1.99 -9.05
CA ASP A 352 -5.09 -3.00 -8.05
C ASP A 352 -4.84 -2.50 -6.61
N ILE A 353 -3.71 -1.84 -6.39
CA ILE A 353 -3.21 -1.39 -5.08
C ILE A 353 -2.72 0.05 -5.20
N VAL A 354 -2.95 0.89 -4.20
CA VAL A 354 -2.33 2.22 -4.11
C VAL A 354 -1.22 2.24 -3.06
N SER A 355 -0.22 3.08 -3.24
CA SER A 355 0.93 3.14 -2.34
C SER A 355 1.46 4.55 -2.11
N TYR A 356 2.30 4.66 -1.09
CA TYR A 356 3.05 5.85 -0.75
C TYR A 356 4.53 5.50 -0.49
N ASP A 357 5.41 6.42 -0.83
CA ASP A 357 6.87 6.32 -0.63
C ASP A 357 7.26 7.30 0.50
N SER A 358 7.74 6.77 1.63
CA SER A 358 7.80 7.51 2.89
C SER A 358 9.23 7.79 3.38
N TYR A 359 9.63 9.07 3.38
CA TYR A 359 10.95 9.52 3.85
C TYR A 359 10.87 10.67 4.87
N PRO A 360 10.32 10.42 6.09
CA PRO A 360 10.03 11.45 7.09
C PRO A 360 11.25 11.96 7.89
N GLY A 361 12.47 11.62 7.43
CA GLY A 361 13.74 11.91 8.11
C GLY A 361 14.23 10.79 9.04
N ASN A 362 15.53 10.79 9.34
CA ASN A 362 16.18 9.69 10.07
C ASN A 362 15.52 9.39 11.43
N TYR A 363 15.35 8.11 11.74
CA TYR A 363 14.79 7.62 13.01
C TYR A 363 13.37 8.10 13.35
N ASN A 364 12.67 8.67 12.37
CA ASN A 364 11.27 9.05 12.51
C ASN A 364 10.37 7.85 12.19
N TYR A 365 10.07 7.04 13.22
CA TYR A 365 9.28 5.81 13.11
C TYR A 365 7.77 6.04 13.22
N ALA A 366 7.28 7.22 12.82
CA ALA A 366 5.86 7.55 12.82
C ALA A 366 5.04 6.57 11.96
N PRO A 367 3.74 6.39 12.25
CA PRO A 367 2.87 5.50 11.47
C PRO A 367 2.48 6.05 10.10
N ILE A 368 2.73 7.35 9.84
CA ILE A 368 2.42 8.03 8.57
C ILE A 368 0.91 7.94 8.24
N SER A 369 0.06 8.04 9.27
CA SER A 369 -1.40 7.85 9.18
C SER A 369 -2.08 8.84 8.23
N ASN A 370 -1.60 10.07 8.15
CA ASN A 370 -2.19 11.11 7.30
C ASN A 370 -2.16 10.74 5.80
N TYR A 371 -1.07 10.16 5.31
CA TYR A 371 -0.99 9.70 3.91
C TYR A 371 -1.77 8.39 3.70
N PHE A 372 -1.81 7.52 4.72
CA PHE A 372 -2.67 6.33 4.69
C PHE A 372 -4.15 6.72 4.52
N GLU A 373 -4.65 7.64 5.35
CA GLU A 373 -6.04 8.13 5.29
C GLU A 373 -6.37 8.76 3.94
N ARG A 374 -5.47 9.56 3.36
CA ARG A 374 -5.63 10.12 2.01
C ARG A 374 -5.77 9.04 0.95
N LEU A 375 -5.01 7.94 1.06
CA LEU A 375 -5.14 6.81 0.15
C LEU A 375 -6.45 6.05 0.37
N VAL A 376 -6.92 5.91 1.62
CA VAL A 376 -8.25 5.33 1.91
C VAL A 376 -9.34 6.15 1.22
N GLU A 377 -9.28 7.48 1.33
CA GLU A 377 -10.22 8.40 0.66
C GLU A 377 -10.12 8.31 -0.87
N LEU A 378 -8.90 8.27 -1.42
CA LEU A 378 -8.66 8.21 -2.86
C LEU A 378 -9.35 7.02 -3.53
N VAL A 379 -9.33 5.86 -2.88
CA VAL A 379 -9.88 4.61 -3.43
C VAL A 379 -11.20 4.20 -2.80
N ASP A 380 -11.89 5.12 -2.10
CA ASP A 380 -13.17 4.88 -1.43
C ASP A 380 -13.14 3.60 -0.56
N ASN A 381 -12.02 3.38 0.13
CA ASN A 381 -11.77 2.23 1.02
C ASN A 381 -11.88 0.83 0.36
N LYS A 382 -11.72 0.74 -0.98
CA LYS A 382 -11.94 -0.50 -1.77
C LYS A 382 -10.69 -1.18 -2.29
N LYS A 383 -9.51 -0.56 -2.15
CA LYS A 383 -8.23 -1.13 -2.61
C LYS A 383 -7.25 -1.25 -1.46
N LEU A 384 -6.30 -2.19 -1.57
CA LEU A 384 -5.18 -2.29 -0.64
C LEU A 384 -4.33 -1.03 -0.69
N ILE A 385 -3.72 -0.70 0.44
CA ILE A 385 -2.83 0.44 0.59
C ILE A 385 -1.49 -0.05 1.12
N ALA A 386 -0.38 0.37 0.51
CA ALA A 386 0.96 -0.09 0.85
C ALA A 386 1.97 1.05 1.03
N MET A 387 3.00 0.81 1.85
CA MET A 387 4.16 1.67 1.95
C MET A 387 5.24 1.08 1.03
N ALA A 388 5.17 1.42 -0.26
CA ALA A 388 5.94 0.74 -1.30
C ALA A 388 7.42 1.09 -1.29
N GLU A 389 7.78 2.23 -0.69
CA GLU A 389 9.13 2.54 -0.24
C GLU A 389 9.09 3.20 1.13
N ASN A 390 10.14 3.00 1.92
CA ASN A 390 10.37 3.79 3.13
C ASN A 390 11.85 3.96 3.48
N GLY A 391 12.12 5.05 4.20
CA GLY A 391 13.36 5.24 4.94
C GLY A 391 13.32 4.53 6.29
N PRO A 392 12.98 5.23 7.39
CA PRO A 392 12.71 4.56 8.67
C PRO A 392 11.46 3.66 8.56
N ILE A 393 11.52 2.49 9.19
CA ILE A 393 10.37 1.57 9.27
C ILE A 393 9.41 2.10 10.34
N PRO A 394 8.10 2.24 10.07
CA PRO A 394 7.13 2.63 11.08
C PRO A 394 7.16 1.72 12.32
N ASP A 395 6.97 2.30 13.50
CA ASP A 395 6.91 1.52 14.73
C ASP A 395 5.65 0.64 14.73
N PRO A 396 5.79 -0.70 14.79
CA PRO A 396 4.65 -1.61 14.71
C PRO A 396 3.70 -1.52 15.91
N ASP A 397 4.11 -0.93 17.04
CA ASP A 397 3.19 -0.64 18.16
C ASP A 397 2.20 0.49 17.80
N LEU A 398 2.62 1.43 16.95
CA LEU A 398 1.81 2.59 16.57
C LEU A 398 0.83 2.27 15.45
N LEU A 399 1.16 1.36 14.53
CA LEU A 399 0.32 1.06 13.36
C LEU A 399 -1.13 0.68 13.73
N PRO A 400 -1.38 -0.28 14.66
CA PRO A 400 -2.74 -0.65 15.04
C PRO A 400 -3.46 0.46 15.82
N LEU A 401 -2.72 1.25 16.62
CA LEU A 401 -3.27 2.35 17.41
C LEU A 401 -3.79 3.49 16.52
N TYR A 402 -3.12 3.74 15.40
CA TYR A 402 -3.49 4.76 14.42
C TYR A 402 -4.36 4.22 13.29
N HIS A 403 -4.66 2.91 13.29
CA HIS A 403 -5.30 2.23 12.16
C HIS A 403 -4.59 2.47 10.81
N ALA A 404 -3.27 2.67 10.85
CA ALA A 404 -2.44 2.83 9.67
C ALA A 404 -2.12 1.45 9.09
N ASN A 405 -3.14 0.84 8.48
CA ASN A 405 -3.14 -0.55 8.05
C ASN A 405 -2.37 -0.75 6.74
N TRP A 406 -1.10 -0.32 6.68
CA TRP A 406 -0.23 -0.57 5.52
C TRP A 406 -0.08 -2.07 5.27
N SER A 407 -0.31 -2.52 4.02
CA SER A 407 -0.24 -3.93 3.65
C SER A 407 1.19 -4.49 3.75
N TRP A 408 2.18 -3.73 3.30
CA TRP A 408 3.60 -4.01 3.51
C TRP A 408 4.37 -2.69 3.61
N PHE A 409 5.60 -2.78 4.15
CA PHE A 409 6.63 -1.76 3.99
C PHE A 409 7.76 -2.30 3.10
N SER A 410 8.53 -1.45 2.42
CA SER A 410 9.71 -1.86 1.65
C SER A 410 10.84 -0.86 1.86
N THR A 411 11.77 -1.20 2.76
CA THR A 411 12.84 -0.25 3.14
C THR A 411 13.82 -0.09 1.98
N TRP A 412 14.19 1.14 1.65
CA TRP A 412 15.20 1.38 0.60
C TRP A 412 16.57 0.85 1.02
N ASN A 413 17.41 0.57 0.02
CA ASN A 413 18.67 -0.17 0.19
C ASN A 413 19.81 0.67 0.81
N GLY A 414 20.92 -0.02 1.11
CA GLY A 414 22.20 0.60 1.46
C GLY A 414 22.16 1.48 2.70
N SER A 415 22.56 2.75 2.54
CA SER A 415 22.62 3.72 3.65
C SER A 415 21.24 4.07 4.18
N VAL A 416 20.17 3.98 3.38
CA VAL A 416 18.82 4.26 3.88
C VAL A 416 18.43 3.27 4.97
N LEU A 417 18.60 1.97 4.70
CA LEU A 417 18.40 0.92 5.71
C LEU A 417 19.27 1.15 6.95
N ARG A 418 20.57 1.44 6.77
CA ARG A 418 21.57 1.40 7.86
C ARG A 418 21.67 2.69 8.68
N ASP A 419 21.40 3.83 8.07
CA ASP A 419 21.59 5.15 8.68
C ASP A 419 20.27 5.75 9.20
N GLN A 420 19.12 5.25 8.74
CA GLN A 420 17.81 5.75 9.16
C GLN A 420 17.08 4.82 10.14
N ASN A 421 17.56 3.57 10.31
CA ASN A 421 17.02 2.59 11.24
C ASN A 421 18.11 2.11 12.20
N THR A 422 17.88 2.22 13.50
CA THR A 422 18.78 1.63 14.49
C THR A 422 18.66 0.11 14.49
N ILE A 423 19.74 -0.59 14.86
CA ILE A 423 19.73 -2.07 14.96
C ILE A 423 18.67 -2.54 15.97
N ASP A 424 18.49 -1.82 17.08
CA ASP A 424 17.46 -2.15 18.08
C ASP A 424 16.05 -2.00 17.51
N HIS A 425 15.82 -0.98 16.67
CA HIS A 425 14.55 -0.82 15.96
C HIS A 425 14.31 -1.94 14.96
N LEU A 426 15.32 -2.30 14.15
CA LEU A 426 15.22 -3.45 13.23
C LEU A 426 14.87 -4.74 13.97
N LYS A 427 15.51 -5.01 15.11
CA LYS A 427 15.19 -6.17 15.95
C LYS A 427 13.77 -6.11 16.50
N LYS A 428 13.32 -4.93 16.95
CA LYS A 428 11.94 -4.73 17.41
C LYS A 428 10.96 -5.08 16.29
N VAL A 429 11.11 -4.45 15.12
CA VAL A 429 10.23 -4.65 13.96
C VAL A 429 10.15 -6.12 13.57
N TYR A 430 11.30 -6.77 13.32
CA TYR A 430 11.34 -8.15 12.80
C TYR A 430 10.98 -9.23 13.82
N SER A 431 10.80 -8.89 15.10
CA SER A 431 10.33 -9.82 16.13
C SER A 431 8.91 -9.54 16.61
N HIS A 432 8.24 -8.56 16.03
CA HIS A 432 6.92 -8.12 16.46
C HIS A 432 5.80 -8.93 15.80
N ASP A 433 4.81 -9.41 16.58
CA ASP A 433 3.72 -10.28 16.09
C ASP A 433 2.84 -9.65 14.99
N TYR A 434 2.80 -8.32 14.90
CA TYR A 434 2.11 -7.59 13.83
C TYR A 434 2.86 -7.62 12.49
N VAL A 435 4.16 -7.92 12.48
CA VAL A 435 5.02 -7.86 11.29
C VAL A 435 5.28 -9.27 10.76
N LEU A 436 4.80 -9.58 9.56
CA LEU A 436 5.05 -10.88 8.94
C LEU A 436 6.41 -10.90 8.24
N THR A 437 7.23 -11.86 8.63
CA THR A 437 8.54 -12.17 8.04
C THR A 437 8.44 -13.38 7.09
N LEU A 438 9.49 -13.61 6.30
CA LEU A 438 9.51 -14.66 5.28
C LEU A 438 9.10 -16.04 5.81
N ASP A 439 9.61 -16.43 6.98
CA ASP A 439 9.37 -17.75 7.57
C ASP A 439 7.95 -17.92 8.14
N GLU A 440 7.17 -16.85 8.20
CA GLU A 440 5.78 -16.83 8.66
C GLU A 440 4.77 -16.82 7.50
N LEU A 441 5.25 -16.70 6.25
CA LEU A 441 4.39 -16.77 5.09
C LEU A 441 3.82 -18.19 4.90
N PRO A 442 2.54 -18.31 4.55
CA PRO A 442 1.98 -19.58 4.12
C PRO A 442 2.55 -19.95 2.74
N ASN A 443 2.24 -21.17 2.27
CA ASN A 443 2.54 -21.52 0.89
C ASN A 443 1.60 -20.75 -0.06
N LEU A 444 2.08 -19.62 -0.58
CA LEU A 444 1.31 -18.74 -1.48
C LEU A 444 0.91 -19.41 -2.79
N LYS A 445 1.56 -20.51 -3.19
CA LYS A 445 1.20 -21.28 -4.40
C LYS A 445 -0.05 -22.15 -4.19
N THR A 446 -0.36 -22.50 -2.95
CA THR A 446 -1.53 -23.32 -2.56
C THR A 446 -2.51 -22.58 -1.66
N TYR A 447 -2.26 -21.31 -1.34
CA TYR A 447 -3.04 -20.53 -0.38
C TYR A 447 -4.55 -20.55 -0.64
N LEU A 448 -4.98 -20.33 -1.89
CA LEU A 448 -6.41 -20.43 -2.25
C LEU A 448 -6.98 -21.83 -1.97
N SER A 449 -6.28 -22.88 -2.38
CA SER A 449 -6.77 -24.25 -2.18
C SER A 449 -6.76 -24.67 -0.72
N ASP A 450 -5.79 -24.20 0.05
CA ASP A 450 -5.66 -24.48 1.47
C ASP A 450 -6.75 -23.74 2.24
N SER A 451 -7.00 -22.46 1.90
CA SER A 451 -8.10 -21.67 2.44
C SER A 451 -9.46 -22.33 2.20
N VAL A 452 -9.72 -22.79 0.98
CA VAL A 452 -10.95 -23.52 0.65
C VAL A 452 -11.04 -24.85 1.42
N SER A 453 -9.92 -25.58 1.55
CA SER A 453 -9.88 -26.83 2.34
C SER A 453 -10.16 -26.57 3.83
N THR A 454 -9.64 -25.47 4.38
CA THR A 454 -9.94 -25.01 5.74
C THR A 454 -11.42 -24.67 5.88
N GLN A 455 -12.04 -23.99 4.92
CA GLN A 455 -13.48 -23.71 4.94
C GLN A 455 -14.32 -25.00 4.88
N PHE A 456 -13.93 -26.00 4.08
CA PHE A 456 -14.54 -27.34 4.11
C PHE A 456 -14.48 -27.95 5.51
N THR A 457 -13.32 -27.87 6.16
CA THR A 457 -13.09 -28.41 7.51
C THR A 457 -13.93 -27.68 8.55
N GLN A 458 -13.92 -26.34 8.55
CA GLN A 458 -14.71 -25.51 9.46
C GLN A 458 -16.21 -25.76 9.33
N LEU A 459 -16.69 -26.01 8.11
CA LEU A 459 -18.10 -26.33 7.87
C LEU A 459 -18.45 -27.73 8.41
N ASP A 460 -17.56 -28.72 8.25
CA ASP A 460 -17.76 -30.06 8.83
C ASP A 460 -17.73 -30.02 10.36
N ASP A 461 -16.76 -29.32 10.96
CA ASP A 461 -16.66 -29.10 12.41
C ASP A 461 -17.92 -28.42 12.95
N SER A 462 -18.48 -27.45 12.22
CA SER A 462 -19.72 -26.78 12.60
C SER A 462 -20.92 -27.73 12.55
N ILE A 463 -21.03 -28.58 11.53
CA ILE A 463 -22.06 -29.63 11.46
C ILE A 463 -21.95 -30.58 12.66
N ASN A 464 -20.73 -31.04 12.96
CA ASN A 464 -20.45 -31.94 14.08
C ASN A 464 -20.79 -31.28 15.43
N ARG A 465 -20.40 -30.01 15.62
CA ARG A 465 -20.71 -29.23 16.82
C ARG A 465 -22.22 -29.06 17.02
N PHE A 466 -22.96 -28.62 16.00
CA PHE A 466 -24.41 -28.48 16.10
C PHE A 466 -25.13 -29.83 16.30
N SER A 467 -24.57 -30.93 15.78
CA SER A 467 -25.06 -32.27 16.11
C SER A 467 -24.84 -32.61 17.59
N ALA A 468 -23.68 -32.27 18.16
CA ALA A 468 -23.37 -32.53 19.56
C ALA A 468 -24.27 -31.69 20.49
N ASP A 469 -24.55 -30.45 20.11
CA ASP A 469 -25.41 -29.52 20.83
C ASP A 469 -26.92 -29.85 20.71
N GLY A 470 -27.28 -30.91 19.96
CA GLY A 470 -28.67 -31.31 19.74
C GLY A 470 -29.46 -30.41 18.78
N GLN A 471 -28.79 -29.45 18.13
CA GLN A 471 -29.37 -28.49 17.19
C GLN A 471 -29.59 -29.10 15.80
N LEU A 472 -28.93 -30.23 15.49
CA LEU A 472 -29.14 -31.02 14.28
C LEU A 472 -29.47 -32.48 14.63
N GLY A 473 -30.55 -33.00 14.04
CA GLY A 473 -30.91 -34.40 14.13
C GLY A 473 -29.99 -35.31 13.31
N LYS A 474 -29.75 -36.54 13.78
CA LYS A 474 -28.86 -37.51 13.11
C LYS A 474 -29.12 -37.73 11.60
N PRO A 475 -30.37 -37.77 11.09
CA PRO A 475 -30.62 -37.95 9.66
C PRO A 475 -30.10 -36.79 8.81
N ILE A 476 -30.27 -35.55 9.28
CA ILE A 476 -29.80 -34.38 8.54
C ILE A 476 -28.27 -34.28 8.60
N VAL A 477 -27.65 -34.54 9.76
CA VAL A 477 -26.18 -34.55 9.91
C VAL A 477 -25.53 -35.51 8.91
N SER A 478 -26.05 -36.74 8.82
CA SER A 478 -25.53 -37.74 7.88
C SER A 478 -25.62 -37.29 6.42
N GLN A 479 -26.71 -36.60 6.06
CA GLN A 479 -26.89 -36.05 4.71
C GLN A 479 -25.90 -34.91 4.44
N LEU A 480 -25.82 -33.91 5.34
CA LEU A 480 -24.95 -32.75 5.17
C LEU A 480 -23.48 -33.15 5.10
N SER A 481 -22.99 -34.00 6.02
CA SER A 481 -21.60 -34.47 6.00
C SER A 481 -21.29 -35.36 4.79
N ASN A 482 -22.26 -36.06 4.21
CA ASN A 482 -22.06 -36.82 2.98
C ASN A 482 -21.95 -35.91 1.75
N ASP A 483 -22.80 -34.88 1.66
CA ASP A 483 -22.76 -33.93 0.56
C ASP A 483 -21.52 -33.04 0.65
N LEU A 484 -21.10 -32.65 1.86
CA LEU A 484 -19.87 -31.88 2.10
C LEU A 484 -18.62 -32.67 1.70
N ARG A 485 -18.49 -33.93 2.13
CA ARG A 485 -17.37 -34.80 1.70
C ARG A 485 -17.34 -35.04 0.19
N GLN A 486 -18.50 -35.13 -0.45
CA GLN A 486 -18.56 -35.23 -1.91
C GLN A 486 -18.14 -33.92 -2.59
N ALA A 487 -18.57 -32.78 -2.07
CA ALA A 487 -18.16 -31.47 -2.55
C ALA A 487 -16.64 -31.30 -2.45
N GLU A 488 -16.05 -31.61 -1.30
CA GLU A 488 -14.61 -31.54 -1.06
C GLU A 488 -13.83 -32.47 -2.01
N LYS A 489 -14.29 -33.71 -2.18
CA LYS A 489 -13.69 -34.66 -3.13
C LYS A 489 -13.75 -34.18 -4.58
N HIS A 490 -14.81 -33.47 -4.97
CA HIS A 490 -14.89 -32.85 -6.29
C HIS A 490 -13.92 -31.66 -6.41
N PHE A 491 -13.84 -30.82 -5.37
CA PHE A 491 -12.89 -29.72 -5.29
C PHE A 491 -11.43 -30.19 -5.43
N GLN A 492 -11.02 -31.21 -4.65
CA GLN A 492 -9.68 -31.81 -4.72
C GLN A 492 -9.33 -32.39 -6.12
N LYS A 493 -10.34 -32.67 -6.95
CA LYS A 493 -10.18 -33.14 -8.33
C LYS A 493 -10.25 -32.02 -9.38
N GLY A 494 -10.34 -30.76 -8.96
CA GLY A 494 -10.55 -29.60 -9.85
C GLY A 494 -11.93 -29.55 -10.49
N GLN A 495 -12.92 -30.26 -9.93
CA GLN A 495 -14.28 -30.36 -10.47
C GLN A 495 -15.22 -29.33 -9.82
N PHE A 496 -14.90 -28.04 -9.96
CA PHE A 496 -15.55 -26.95 -9.21
C PHE A 496 -17.07 -26.87 -9.42
N LYS A 497 -17.56 -27.07 -10.66
CA LYS A 497 -19.01 -27.09 -10.94
C LYS A 497 -19.74 -28.18 -10.17
N GLN A 498 -19.12 -29.36 -10.04
CA GLN A 498 -19.66 -30.49 -9.29
C GLN A 498 -19.57 -30.24 -7.78
N ALA A 499 -18.48 -29.62 -7.31
CA ALA A 499 -18.33 -29.21 -5.92
C ALA A 499 -19.43 -28.20 -5.51
N ILE A 500 -19.61 -27.13 -6.29
CA ILE A 500 -20.66 -26.12 -6.08
C ILE A 500 -22.04 -26.76 -6.09
N LYS A 501 -22.33 -27.69 -7.02
CA LYS A 501 -23.61 -28.38 -7.06
C LYS A 501 -23.90 -29.12 -5.74
N LYS A 502 -22.90 -29.77 -5.15
CA LYS A 502 -23.05 -30.46 -3.87
C LYS A 502 -23.27 -29.52 -2.70
N LEU A 503 -22.59 -28.37 -2.67
CA LEU A 503 -22.86 -27.33 -1.67
C LEU A 503 -24.26 -26.71 -1.82
N GLU A 504 -24.77 -26.56 -3.05
CA GLU A 504 -26.16 -26.15 -3.26
C GLU A 504 -27.17 -27.21 -2.79
N ASP A 505 -26.82 -28.50 -2.86
CA ASP A 505 -27.65 -29.59 -2.31
C ASP A 505 -27.66 -29.58 -0.76
N ILE A 506 -26.58 -29.16 -0.10
CA ILE A 506 -26.56 -28.88 1.35
C ILE A 506 -27.60 -27.79 1.69
N LYS A 507 -27.61 -26.67 0.96
CA LYS A 507 -28.59 -25.59 1.17
C LYS A 507 -30.02 -26.07 0.99
N LYS A 508 -30.30 -26.84 -0.06
CA LYS A 508 -31.62 -27.44 -0.27
C LYS A 508 -32.02 -28.36 0.87
N SER A 509 -31.09 -29.15 1.41
CA SER A 509 -31.34 -30.04 2.54
C SER A 509 -31.69 -29.28 3.80
N LEU A 510 -31.01 -28.15 4.07
CA LEU A 510 -31.32 -27.24 5.18
C LEU A 510 -32.68 -26.54 5.02
N ASP A 511 -33.14 -26.34 3.79
CA ASP A 511 -34.44 -25.73 3.48
C ASP A 511 -35.60 -26.73 3.34
N ASN A 512 -35.32 -28.03 3.41
CA ASN A 512 -36.33 -29.07 3.22
C ASN A 512 -37.40 -29.01 4.34
N PRO A 513 -38.69 -28.76 4.00
CA PRO A 513 -39.78 -28.70 4.99
C PRO A 513 -39.90 -29.97 5.84
N GLY A 514 -39.60 -31.13 5.26
CA GLY A 514 -39.65 -32.42 5.96
C GLY A 514 -38.55 -32.62 7.01
N GLN A 515 -37.52 -31.77 7.02
CA GLN A 515 -36.39 -31.83 7.97
C GLN A 515 -36.44 -30.71 9.02
N GLN A 516 -37.39 -29.76 8.94
CA GLN A 516 -37.42 -28.61 9.87
C GLN A 516 -37.51 -28.99 11.34
N LYS A 517 -38.16 -30.12 11.67
CA LYS A 517 -38.21 -30.63 13.05
C LYS A 517 -36.86 -31.13 13.59
N ASN A 518 -35.86 -31.27 12.72
CA ASN A 518 -34.54 -31.80 13.03
C ASN A 518 -33.44 -30.72 12.91
N ILE A 519 -33.80 -29.44 12.73
CA ILE A 519 -32.85 -28.35 12.48
C ILE A 519 -33.30 -27.12 13.26
N GLU A 520 -32.51 -26.72 14.25
CA GLU A 520 -32.71 -25.46 14.96
C GLU A 520 -32.40 -24.25 14.07
N HIS A 521 -33.09 -23.14 14.34
CA HIS A 521 -33.03 -21.95 13.50
C HIS A 521 -31.61 -21.39 13.35
N ASP A 522 -30.84 -21.33 14.44
CA ASP A 522 -29.49 -20.75 14.43
C ASP A 522 -28.47 -21.62 13.70
N ALA A 523 -28.53 -22.94 13.91
CA ALA A 523 -27.74 -23.90 13.14
C ALA A 523 -28.04 -23.79 11.64
N LYS A 524 -29.31 -23.69 11.27
CA LYS A 524 -29.72 -23.49 9.87
C LYS A 524 -29.11 -22.22 9.27
N ARG A 525 -29.25 -21.09 9.97
CA ARG A 525 -28.75 -19.79 9.49
C ARG A 525 -27.24 -19.82 9.32
N PHE A 526 -26.51 -20.29 10.34
CA PHE A 526 -25.05 -20.36 10.33
C PHE A 526 -24.54 -21.23 9.18
N LEU A 527 -25.07 -22.44 9.02
CA LEU A 527 -24.63 -23.36 7.99
C LEU A 527 -24.93 -22.85 6.58
N LYS A 528 -26.08 -22.18 6.37
CA LYS A 528 -26.39 -21.57 5.06
C LYS A 528 -25.42 -20.45 4.70
N VAL A 529 -25.07 -19.58 5.66
CA VAL A 529 -24.13 -18.48 5.42
C VAL A 529 -22.75 -19.04 5.05
N ASN A 530 -22.20 -19.95 5.85
CA ASN A 530 -20.87 -20.51 5.59
C ASN A 530 -20.82 -21.38 4.32
N THR A 531 -21.92 -22.10 4.00
CA THR A 531 -22.01 -22.81 2.71
C THR A 531 -22.01 -21.84 1.53
N ASN A 532 -22.67 -20.69 1.64
CA ASN A 532 -22.64 -19.67 0.60
C ASN A 532 -21.24 -19.05 0.42
N VAL A 533 -20.54 -18.77 1.52
CA VAL A 533 -19.14 -18.29 1.47
C VAL A 533 -18.26 -19.28 0.73
N LEU A 534 -18.34 -20.57 1.09
CA LEU A 534 -17.59 -21.63 0.41
C LEU A 534 -17.96 -21.79 -1.08
N ILE A 535 -19.24 -21.59 -1.44
CA ILE A 535 -19.64 -21.56 -2.85
C ILE A 535 -19.00 -20.39 -3.60
N LEU A 536 -18.89 -19.22 -2.97
CA LEU A 536 -18.26 -18.05 -3.58
C LEU A 536 -16.76 -18.28 -3.78
N SER A 537 -16.07 -18.83 -2.77
CA SER A 537 -14.64 -19.18 -2.88
C SER A 537 -14.32 -20.28 -3.90
N LEU A 538 -15.33 -21.03 -4.38
CA LEU A 538 -15.18 -22.01 -5.47
C LEU A 538 -15.51 -21.45 -6.85
N LYS A 539 -16.03 -20.22 -6.92
CA LYS A 539 -16.37 -19.50 -8.16
C LYS A 539 -15.28 -18.52 -8.58
N GLU A 540 -14.59 -17.95 -7.58
CA GLU A 540 -13.28 -17.32 -7.71
C GLU A 540 -12.24 -18.36 -8.18
#